data_AF-A0A519E9Y6-F1
#
_entry.id   AF-A0A519E9Y6-F1
#
_cell.length_a   1.000
_cell.length_b   1.000
_cell.length_c   1.000
_cell.angle_alpha   90.00
_cell.angle_beta   90.00
_cell.angle_gamma   90.00
#
_symmetry.space_group_name_H-M   'P 1'
#
loop_
_entity.id
_entity.type
_entity.pdbx_description
1 polymer ?
#
loop_
_entity_poly.entity_id
_entity_poly.type
_entity_poly.pdbx_seq_one_letter_code
_entity_poly.pdbx_strand_id
1 'polypeptide(L)'
;MSRTYPELKTEIARLQAEAERVRQFELPSVIAEVNQLIERYELTEVMIFGADRKESLGRPRTVLVPKYVDQATGNTWTGRGTKPAWLSEALSAGTLAENLLVS
;
A
#
# COMPACT_ATOMS: atom_id res chain seq x y z
N MET A 1 -16.66 -37.85 -32.12
CA MET A 1 -15.30 -37.69 -31.59
C MET A 1 -15.37 -36.90 -30.29
N SER A 2 -14.77 -37.39 -29.21
CA SER A 2 -14.69 -36.69 -27.93
C SER A 2 -13.57 -35.65 -27.98
N ARG A 3 -13.84 -34.42 -27.52
CA ARG A 3 -12.80 -33.38 -27.37
C ARG A 3 -11.70 -33.89 -26.43
N THR A 4 -10.46 -33.60 -26.78
CA THR A 4 -9.30 -33.97 -25.97
C THR A 4 -9.08 -32.96 -24.84
N TYR A 5 -8.41 -33.38 -23.77
CA TYR A 5 -8.06 -32.50 -22.65
C TYR A 5 -7.33 -31.20 -23.04
N PRO A 6 -6.29 -31.20 -23.92
CA PRO A 6 -5.65 -29.95 -24.33
C PRO A 6 -6.59 -29.02 -25.11
N GLU A 7 -7.47 -29.55 -25.96
CA GLU A 7 -8.47 -28.74 -26.67
C GLU A 7 -9.45 -28.08 -25.70
N LEU A 8 -9.90 -28.81 -24.67
CA LEU A 8 -10.76 -28.25 -23.64
C LEU A 8 -10.08 -27.13 -22.86
N LYS A 9 -8.78 -27.25 -22.56
CA LYS A 9 -8.02 -26.18 -21.90
C LYS A 9 -7.94 -24.91 -22.74
N THR A 10 -7.67 -25.04 -24.04
CA THR A 10 -7.62 -23.89 -24.95
C THR A 10 -8.99 -23.20 -25.03
N GLU A 11 -10.07 -23.97 -25.09
CA GLU A 11 -11.42 -23.42 -25.10
C GLU A 11 -11.76 -22.68 -23.80
N ILE A 12 -11.39 -23.24 -22.65
CA ILE A 12 -11.58 -22.57 -21.34
C ILE A 12 -10.83 -21.23 -21.30
N ALA A 13 -9.57 -21.20 -21.75
CA ALA A 13 -8.80 -19.96 -21.75
C ALA A 13 -9.44 -18.89 -22.65
N ARG A 14 -9.97 -19.30 -23.80
CA ARG A 14 -10.72 -18.40 -24.70
C ARG A 14 -11.97 -17.85 -24.02
N LEU A 15 -12.79 -18.72 -23.42
CA LEU A 15 -14.03 -18.33 -22.75
C LEU A 15 -13.77 -17.43 -21.54
N GLN A 16 -12.68 -17.65 -20.81
CA GLN A 16 -12.26 -16.78 -19.71
C GLN A 16 -11.88 -15.38 -20.22
N ALA A 17 -11.13 -15.30 -21.32
CA ALA A 17 -10.79 -14.01 -21.93
C ALA A 17 -12.02 -13.27 -22.46
N GLU A 18 -13.01 -13.99 -22.97
CA GLU A 18 -14.29 -13.43 -23.40
C GLU A 18 -15.12 -12.93 -22.20
N ALA A 19 -15.21 -13.72 -21.13
CA ALA A 19 -15.90 -13.34 -19.90
C ALA A 19 -15.31 -12.07 -19.26
N GLU A 20 -13.97 -11.97 -19.21
CA GLU A 20 -13.31 -10.77 -18.65
C GLU A 20 -13.55 -9.54 -19.53
N ARG A 21 -13.60 -9.69 -20.86
CA ARG A 21 -13.98 -8.58 -21.75
C ARG A 21 -15.39 -8.09 -21.45
N VAL A 22 -16.36 -8.99 -21.37
CA VAL A 22 -17.75 -8.64 -21.04
C VAL A 22 -17.82 -7.93 -19.69
N ARG A 23 -17.15 -8.48 -18.68
CA ARG A 23 -17.05 -7.87 -17.34
C ARG A 23 -16.52 -6.44 -17.40
N GLN A 24 -15.47 -6.17 -18.18
CA GLN A 24 -14.91 -4.82 -18.30
C GLN A 24 -15.90 -3.81 -18.89
N PHE A 25 -16.76 -4.24 -19.82
CA PHE A 25 -17.81 -3.38 -20.38
C PHE A 25 -18.98 -3.19 -19.41
N GLU A 26 -19.33 -4.20 -18.61
CA GLU A 26 -20.43 -4.13 -17.64
C GLU A 26 -20.06 -3.37 -16.35
N LEU A 27 -18.79 -3.47 -15.91
CA LEU A 27 -18.29 -2.84 -14.69
C LEU A 27 -18.68 -1.37 -14.51
N PRO A 28 -18.52 -0.46 -15.49
CA PRO A 28 -18.92 0.94 -15.32
C PRO A 28 -20.43 1.11 -15.08
N SER A 29 -21.26 0.29 -15.74
CA SER A 29 -22.72 0.32 -15.53
C SER A 29 -23.08 -0.18 -14.14
N VAL A 30 -22.46 -1.27 -13.68
CA VAL A 30 -22.67 -1.81 -12.33
C VAL A 30 -22.21 -0.80 -11.27
N ILE A 31 -21.07 -0.13 -11.47
CA ILE A 31 -20.58 0.91 -10.56
C ILE A 31 -21.57 2.08 -10.52
N ALA A 32 -22.11 2.50 -11.66
CA ALA A 32 -23.12 3.56 -11.70
C ALA A 32 -24.40 3.17 -10.92
N GLU A 33 -24.86 1.93 -11.07
CA GLU A 33 -26.00 1.41 -10.31
C GLU A 33 -25.73 1.38 -8.80
N VAL A 34 -24.56 0.91 -8.38
CA VAL A 34 -24.16 0.91 -6.97
C VAL A 34 -24.11 2.33 -6.41
N ASN A 35 -23.56 3.29 -7.16
CA ASN A 35 -23.54 4.70 -6.74
C ASN A 35 -24.94 5.28 -6.57
N GLN A 36 -25.88 4.97 -7.47
CA GLN A 36 -27.28 5.38 -7.32
C GLN A 36 -27.94 4.79 -6.07
N LEU A 37 -27.62 3.53 -5.74
CA LEU A 37 -28.11 2.90 -4.52
C LEU A 37 -27.50 3.56 -3.27
N ILE A 38 -26.22 3.90 -3.30
CA ILE A 38 -25.55 4.62 -2.22
C ILE A 38 -26.23 5.97 -1.98
N GLU A 39 -26.48 6.75 -3.02
CA GLU A 39 -27.13 8.06 -2.91
C GLU A 39 -28.59 7.94 -2.44
N ARG A 40 -29.36 7.01 -3.00
CA ARG A 40 -30.79 6.85 -2.69
C ARG A 40 -31.07 6.44 -1.25
N TYR A 41 -30.23 5.58 -0.69
CA TYR A 41 -30.41 5.03 0.65
C TYR A 41 -29.42 5.62 1.66
N GLU A 42 -28.69 6.68 1.29
CA GLU A 42 -27.67 7.33 2.11
C GLU A 42 -26.69 6.33 2.73
N LEU A 43 -26.27 5.34 1.93
CA LEU A 43 -25.42 4.26 2.42
C LEU A 43 -24.03 4.80 2.73
N THR A 44 -23.56 4.53 3.96
CA THR A 44 -22.21 4.90 4.37
C THR A 44 -21.26 3.71 4.20
N GLU A 45 -19.97 4.00 4.02
CA GLU A 45 -18.93 2.97 3.87
C GLU A 45 -18.95 1.94 5.01
N VAL A 46 -19.26 2.37 6.24
CA VAL A 46 -19.34 1.48 7.41
C VAL A 46 -20.47 0.46 7.27
N MET A 47 -21.59 0.83 6.65
CA MET A 47 -22.72 -0.07 6.43
C MET A 47 -22.44 -1.08 5.30
N ILE A 48 -21.63 -0.70 4.31
CA ILE A 48 -21.29 -1.55 3.16
C ILE A 48 -20.12 -2.50 3.47
N PHE A 49 -19.12 -2.01 4.21
CA PHE A 49 -17.83 -2.67 4.38
C PHE A 49 -17.52 -3.11 5.81
N GLY A 50 -18.37 -2.74 6.79
CA GLY A 50 -18.15 -3.01 8.20
C GLY A 50 -17.20 -2.02 8.88
N ALA A 51 -17.32 -1.91 10.20
CA ALA A 51 -16.51 -0.98 11.01
C ALA A 51 -15.03 -1.40 11.13
N ASP A 52 -14.73 -2.70 11.01
CA ASP A 52 -13.37 -3.24 11.15
C ASP A 52 -12.38 -2.77 10.08
N ARG A 53 -12.87 -2.25 8.94
CA ARG A 53 -11.98 -1.73 7.89
C ARG A 53 -11.29 -0.42 8.30
N LYS A 54 -11.80 0.30 9.31
CA LYS A 54 -11.14 1.51 9.84
C LYS A 54 -9.91 1.18 10.69
N GLU A 55 -9.81 -0.04 11.22
CA GLU A 55 -8.66 -0.48 12.02
C GLU A 55 -7.46 -0.84 11.12
N SER A 56 -7.70 -1.31 9.89
CA SER A 56 -6.61 -1.61 8.93
C SER A 56 -6.02 -0.39 8.22
N LEU A 57 -6.69 0.78 8.27
CA LEU A 57 -6.15 2.07 7.83
C LEU A 57 -5.59 2.92 8.99
N GLY A 58 -5.48 2.34 10.19
CA GLY A 58 -5.23 3.03 11.45
C GLY A 58 -3.79 2.98 11.96
N ARG A 59 -2.82 3.53 11.23
CA ARG A 59 -1.78 4.35 11.86
C ARG A 59 -1.17 5.32 10.84
N PRO A 60 -1.38 6.64 10.95
CA PRO A 60 -0.49 7.56 10.26
C PRO A 60 0.92 7.24 10.79
N ARG A 61 1.80 6.77 9.91
CA ARG A 61 3.22 6.63 10.22
C ARG A 61 3.69 8.05 10.52
N THR A 62 3.80 8.40 11.81
CA THR A 62 4.47 9.63 12.22
C THR A 62 5.82 9.60 11.52
N VAL A 63 5.99 10.45 10.50
CA VAL A 63 7.27 10.64 9.83
C VAL A 63 8.13 11.33 10.88
N LEU A 64 8.88 10.52 11.62
CA LEU A 64 9.81 11.04 12.61
C LEU A 64 10.89 11.79 11.83
N VAL A 65 10.98 13.09 12.05
CA VAL A 65 12.05 13.93 11.49
C VAL A 65 13.38 13.30 11.93
N PRO A 66 14.32 13.01 11.01
CA PRO A 66 15.61 12.48 11.38
C PRO A 66 16.35 13.47 12.25
N LYS A 67 16.74 13.06 13.46
CA LYS A 67 17.45 13.93 14.40
C LYS A 67 18.93 14.01 14.05
N TYR A 68 19.50 12.93 13.51
CA TYR A 68 20.90 12.85 13.12
C TYR A 68 21.06 12.41 11.66
N VAL A 69 21.94 13.04 10.89
CA VAL A 69 22.29 12.69 9.51
C VAL A 69 23.80 12.68 9.35
N ASP A 70 24.34 11.60 8.82
CA ASP A 70 25.73 11.53 8.37
C ASP A 70 25.87 12.17 6.99
N GLN A 71 26.61 13.27 6.90
CA GLN A 71 26.85 13.97 5.63
C GLN A 71 27.78 13.20 4.69
N ALA A 72 28.60 12.28 5.21
CA ALA A 72 29.54 11.50 4.39
C ALA A 72 28.83 10.35 3.66
N THR A 73 27.84 9.72 4.31
CA THR A 73 27.17 8.52 3.78
C THR A 73 25.67 8.72 3.49
N GLY A 74 25.08 9.84 3.91
CA GLY A 74 23.65 10.12 3.77
C GLY A 74 22.76 9.33 4.74
N ASN A 75 23.34 8.61 5.70
CA ASN A 75 22.59 7.82 6.67
C ASN A 75 21.85 8.73 7.66
N THR A 76 20.59 8.41 7.97
CA THR A 76 19.76 9.20 8.88
C THR A 76 19.26 8.37 10.04
N TRP A 77 19.17 8.97 11.24
CA TRP A 77 18.66 8.33 12.44
C TRP A 77 17.73 9.25 13.22
N THR A 78 16.54 8.74 13.52
CA THR A 78 15.43 9.50 14.13
C THR A 78 15.53 9.60 15.66
N GLY A 79 16.59 9.08 16.27
CA GLY A 79 16.75 9.06 17.73
C GLY A 79 15.87 8.03 18.47
N ARG A 80 15.12 7.20 17.73
CA ARG A 80 14.33 6.09 18.28
C ARG A 80 14.93 4.75 17.86
N GLY A 81 14.92 3.79 18.78
CA GLY A 81 15.46 2.43 18.57
C GLY A 81 16.97 2.34 18.82
N THR A 82 17.57 1.22 18.42
CA THR A 82 19.01 0.98 18.61
C THR A 82 19.83 2.00 17.84
N LYS A 83 20.80 2.60 18.53
CA LYS A 83 21.73 3.56 17.94
C LYS A 83 22.61 2.88 16.89
N PRO A 84 22.71 3.40 15.65
CA PRO A 84 23.52 2.79 14.61
C PRO A 84 25.03 2.95 14.87
N ALA A 85 25.83 2.04 14.32
CA ALA A 85 27.28 1.99 14.51
C ALA A 85 27.97 3.29 14.06
N TRP A 86 27.62 3.80 12.87
CA TRP A 86 28.19 5.04 12.32
C TRP A 86 28.03 6.25 13.27
N LEU A 87 26.91 6.36 13.97
CA LEU A 87 26.68 7.45 14.92
C LEU A 87 27.47 7.25 16.22
N SER A 88 27.79 6.01 16.59
CA SER A 88 28.64 5.73 17.75
C SER A 88 30.12 5.96 17.42
N GLU A 89 30.54 5.59 16.21
CA GLU A 89 31.87 5.86 15.68
C GLU A 89 32.10 7.36 15.51
N ALA A 90 31.13 8.11 14.97
CA ALA A 90 31.23 9.56 14.83
C ALA A 90 31.36 10.29 16.18
N LEU A 91 30.59 9.88 17.20
CA LEU A 91 30.75 10.45 18.55
C LEU A 91 32.10 10.08 19.19
N SER A 92 32.62 8.89 18.90
CA SER A 92 33.91 8.43 19.45
C SER A 92 35.12 9.06 18.74
N ALA A 93 34.97 9.37 17.45
CA ALA A 93 35.95 10.05 16.62
C ALA A 93 36.07 11.56 16.91
N GLY A 94 35.28 12.09 17.86
CA GLY A 94 35.30 13.51 18.24
C GLY A 94 34.52 14.41 17.26
N THR A 95 33.79 13.83 16.31
CA THR A 95 32.90 14.58 15.42
C THR A 95 31.71 15.05 16.24
N LEU A 96 31.63 16.36 16.50
CA LEU A 96 30.60 16.96 17.33
C LEU A 96 29.21 16.56 16.81
N ALA A 97 28.37 16.06 17.72
CA ALA A 97 26.99 15.64 17.44
C ALA A 97 26.20 16.72 16.70
N GLU A 98 26.59 17.99 16.85
CA GLU A 98 26.02 19.18 16.22
C GLU A 98 26.15 19.19 14.69
N ASN A 99 27.23 18.66 14.11
CA ASN A 99 27.38 18.54 12.66
C ASN A 99 26.45 17.48 12.04
N LEU A 100 25.97 16.56 12.89
CA LEU A 100 25.04 15.52 12.48
C LEU A 100 23.61 15.93 12.78
N LEU A 101 23.33 17.00 13.54
CA LEU A 101 21.96 17.42 13.84
C LEU A 101 21.31 18.06 12.62
N VAL A 102 20.14 17.57 12.25
CA VAL A 102 19.21 18.30 11.38
C VAL A 102 18.23 19.01 12.32
N SER A 103 18.26 20.35 12.34
CA SER A 103 17.24 21.18 13.01
C SER A 103 15.90 21.10 12.29
#